data_AF-A0A7V8WC43-F1
#
_entry.id   AF-A0A7V8WC43-F1
#
_cell.length_a   1.000
_cell.length_b   1.000
_cell.length_c   1.000
_cell.angle_alpha   90.00
_cell.angle_beta   90.00
_cell.angle_gamma   90.00
#
_symmetry.space_group_name_H-M   'P 1'
#
loop_
_entity.id
_entity.type
_entity.pdbx_description
1 polymer ?
#
loop_
_entity_poly.entity_id
_entity_poly.type
_entity_poly.pdbx_seq_one_letter_code
_entity_poly.pdbx_strand_id
1 'polypeptide(L)'
;GDTAGIGYGVGTFGSSDNAITVGAGVAYAGDDRGGILMIGGERRVARNLKLITENYVWRGGDGFISGGVRFIGERLSADLALAVPVGLGEVIAFPVVNFVYVF
;
A
#
# COMPACT_ATOMS: atom_id res chain seq x y z
N GLY A 1 12.93 27.19 9.12
CA GLY A 1 11.95 26.23 8.59
C GLY A 1 12.29 24.91 9.21
N ASP A 2 11.32 24.28 9.87
CA ASP A 2 11.56 23.03 10.59
C ASP A 2 11.84 21.90 9.61
N THR A 3 12.76 21.02 9.99
CA THR A 3 13.13 19.86 9.16
C THR A 3 12.09 18.77 9.33
N ALA A 4 11.55 18.30 8.21
CA ALA A 4 10.65 17.17 8.15
C ALA A 4 11.25 16.06 7.28
N GLY A 5 10.97 14.80 7.64
CA GLY A 5 11.47 13.65 6.89
C GLY A 5 10.84 12.34 7.35
N ILE A 6 11.17 11.28 6.63
CA ILE A 6 10.75 9.92 6.97
C ILE A 6 11.90 8.95 6.74
N GLY A 7 12.21 8.16 7.76
CA GLY A 7 13.05 6.97 7.61
C GLY A 7 12.13 5.76 7.50
N TYR A 8 12.32 4.91 6.50
CA TYR A 8 11.48 3.72 6.33
C TYR A 8 12.26 2.56 5.71
N GLY A 9 11.76 1.36 5.95
CA GLY A 9 12.21 0.13 5.32
C GLY A 9 11.01 -0.70 4.89
N VAL A 10 11.13 -1.33 3.72
CA VAL A 10 10.11 -2.22 3.17
C VAL A 10 10.81 -3.48 2.67
N GLY A 11 10.23 -4.64 2.99
CA GLY A 11 10.67 -5.93 2.51
C GLY A 11 9.51 -6.69 1.89
N THR A 12 9.74 -7.28 0.72
CA THR A 12 8.79 -8.17 0.05
C THR A 12 9.37 -9.57 0.00
N PHE A 13 8.60 -10.55 0.46
CA PHE A 13 8.99 -11.95 0.55
C PHE A 13 7.99 -12.81 -0.23
N GLY A 14 8.50 -13.65 -1.12
CA GLY A 14 7.68 -14.57 -1.91
C GLY A 14 8.12 -14.69 -3.36
N SER A 15 7.20 -15.14 -4.21
CA SER A 15 7.39 -15.29 -5.65
C SER A 15 6.65 -14.21 -6.44
N SER A 16 6.78 -14.25 -7.76
CA SER A 16 5.98 -13.40 -8.66
C SER A 16 4.48 -13.65 -8.56
N ASP A 17 4.06 -14.79 -8.02
CA ASP A 17 2.65 -15.20 -7.95
C ASP A 17 2.05 -15.00 -6.56
N ASN A 18 2.85 -15.14 -5.50
CA ASN A 18 2.40 -14.95 -4.13
C ASN A 18 3.49 -14.25 -3.34
N ALA A 19 3.20 -13.05 -2.86
CA ALA A 19 4.15 -12.26 -2.11
C ALA A 19 3.46 -11.56 -0.93
N ILE A 20 4.21 -11.39 0.14
CA ILE A 20 3.82 -10.58 1.30
C ILE A 20 4.83 -9.46 1.41
N THR A 21 4.33 -8.25 1.61
CA THR A 21 5.14 -7.06 1.83
C THR A 21 4.92 -6.57 3.25
N VAL A 22 6.01 -6.28 3.96
CA VAL A 22 5.98 -5.66 5.28
C VAL A 22 6.84 -4.42 5.27
N GLY A 23 6.37 -3.37 5.92
CA GLY A 23 7.09 -2.11 6.01
C GLY A 23 6.95 -1.48 7.39
N ALA A 24 7.97 -0.72 7.76
CA ALA A 24 7.94 0.11 8.96
C ALA A 24 8.68 1.42 8.69
N GLY A 25 8.20 2.51 9.27
CA GLY A 25 8.82 3.81 9.13
C GLY A 25 8.54 4.73 10.31
N VAL A 26 9.39 5.74 10.44
CA VAL A 26 9.24 6.83 11.40
C VAL A 26 9.28 8.14 10.64
N ALA A 27 8.15 8.85 10.64
CA ALA A 27 8.04 10.20 10.15
C ALA A 27 8.37 11.19 11.28
N TYR A 28 8.97 12.32 10.94
CA TYR A 28 9.28 13.38 11.87
C TYR A 28 9.11 14.77 11.27
N ALA A 29 8.70 15.72 12.10
CA ALA A 29 8.62 17.14 11.77
C ALA A 29 8.92 17.94 13.04
N GLY A 30 10.08 18.62 13.08
CA GLY A 30 10.57 19.22 14.32
C GLY A 30 10.75 18.17 15.43
N ASP A 31 10.06 18.36 16.55
CA ASP A 31 10.10 17.44 17.70
C ASP A 31 9.07 16.29 17.62
N ASP A 32 8.11 16.37 16.68
CA ASP A 32 7.08 15.36 16.52
C ASP A 32 7.61 14.12 15.81
N ARG A 33 7.24 12.93 16.32
CA ARG A 33 7.64 11.61 15.80
C ARG A 33 6.41 10.70 15.67
N GLY A 34 6.20 10.15 14.48
CA GLY A 34 5.11 9.22 14.17
C GLY A 34 5.61 7.91 13.58
N GLY A 35 5.23 6.78 14.19
CA GLY A 35 5.51 5.45 13.64
C GLY A 35 4.43 5.03 12.65
N ILE A 36 4.84 4.39 11.56
CA ILE A 36 3.97 3.83 10.52
C ILE A 36 4.37 2.37 10.32
N LEU A 37 3.40 1.48 10.30
CA LEU A 37 3.56 0.09 9.89
C LEU A 37 2.74 -0.17 8.65
N MET A 38 3.25 -1.06 7.79
CA MET A 38 2.59 -1.49 6.57
C MET A 38 2.60 -3.01 6.46
N ILE A 39 1.47 -3.56 6.04
CA ILE A 39 1.36 -4.95 5.59
C ILE A 39 0.55 -5.01 4.31
N GLY A 40 1.13 -5.65 3.30
CA GLY A 40 0.52 -5.86 2.00
C GLY A 40 0.67 -7.31 1.56
N GLY A 41 -0.16 -7.69 0.60
CA GLY A 41 -0.17 -9.03 0.04
C GLY A 41 -0.56 -8.99 -1.42
N GLU A 42 0.04 -9.88 -2.20
CA GLU A 42 -0.33 -10.12 -3.58
C GLU A 42 -0.54 -11.62 -3.81
N ARG A 43 -1.60 -11.96 -4.56
CA ARG A 43 -1.86 -13.33 -4.98
C ARG A 43 -2.37 -13.38 -6.41
N ARG A 44 -1.68 -14.12 -7.28
CA ARG A 44 -2.12 -14.41 -8.64
C ARG A 44 -3.28 -15.40 -8.60
N VAL A 45 -4.40 -14.99 -9.18
CA VAL A 45 -5.61 -15.81 -9.31
C VAL A 45 -5.85 -16.26 -10.75
N ALA A 46 -5.26 -15.57 -11.72
CA ALA A 46 -5.26 -15.96 -13.13
C ALA A 46 -3.95 -15.54 -13.81
N ARG A 47 -3.68 -16.04 -15.02
CA ARG A 47 -2.47 -15.72 -15.78
C ARG A 47 -2.21 -14.21 -15.87
N ASN A 48 -3.26 -13.42 -16.04
CA ASN A 48 -3.24 -11.97 -16.23
C ASN A 48 -3.89 -11.18 -15.07
N LEU A 49 -4.12 -11.81 -13.90
CA LEU A 49 -4.85 -11.18 -12.80
C LEU A 49 -4.27 -11.54 -11.44
N LYS A 50 -4.01 -10.53 -10.62
CA LYS A 50 -3.67 -10.64 -9.20
C LYS A 50 -4.70 -9.94 -8.33
N LEU A 51 -4.92 -10.48 -7.14
CA LEU A 51 -5.49 -9.76 -6.01
C LEU A 51 -4.35 -9.06 -5.28
N ILE A 52 -4.58 -7.82 -4.88
CA ILE A 52 -3.63 -7.01 -4.11
C ILE A 52 -4.31 -6.40 -2.90
N THR A 53 -3.57 -6.26 -1.82
CA THR A 53 -3.99 -5.53 -0.61
C THR A 53 -2.78 -4.81 -0.03
N GLU A 54 -2.99 -3.62 0.49
CA GLU A 54 -1.96 -2.84 1.18
C GLU A 54 -2.62 -2.07 2.32
N ASN A 55 -2.12 -2.27 3.53
CA ASN A 55 -2.74 -1.75 4.74
C ASN A 55 -1.68 -1.05 5.56
N TYR A 56 -1.98 0.18 5.97
CA TYR A 56 -1.13 1.03 6.78
C TYR A 56 -1.81 1.30 8.12
N VAL A 57 -1.02 1.29 9.19
CA VAL A 57 -1.46 1.72 10.51
C VAL A 57 -0.39 2.64 11.11
N TRP A 58 -0.83 3.75 11.68
CA TRP A 58 0.05 4.65 12.43
C TRP A 58 -0.46 4.87 13.85
N ARG A 59 0.32 5.66 14.60
CA ARG A 59 0.05 5.93 16.02
C ARG A 59 -1.33 6.53 16.20
N GLY A 60 -2.17 5.90 17.03
CA GLY A 60 -3.56 6.29 17.25
C GLY A 60 -4.59 5.25 16.78
N GLY A 61 -4.16 4.23 16.02
CA GLY A 61 -5.06 3.21 15.45
C GLY A 61 -5.66 3.65 14.10
N ASP A 62 -5.35 4.86 13.69
CA ASP A 62 -5.65 5.40 12.37
C ASP A 62 -4.78 4.74 11.30
N GLY A 63 -5.31 4.70 10.08
CA GLY A 63 -4.74 3.86 9.04
C GLY A 63 -5.39 4.03 7.68
N PHE A 64 -4.90 3.23 6.74
CA PHE A 64 -5.62 2.92 5.51
C PHE A 64 -5.67 1.42 5.34
N ILE A 65 -6.82 0.90 4.94
CA ILE A 65 -6.94 -0.45 4.41
C ILE A 65 -7.25 -0.36 2.93
N SER A 66 -6.64 -1.21 2.11
CA SER A 66 -6.93 -1.23 0.69
C SER A 66 -6.95 -2.65 0.13
N GLY A 67 -7.77 -2.82 -0.90
CA GLY A 67 -7.93 -4.08 -1.61
C GLY A 67 -8.33 -3.84 -3.04
N GLY A 68 -7.77 -4.63 -3.95
CA GLY A 68 -8.00 -4.44 -5.37
C GLY A 68 -7.50 -5.57 -6.24
N VAL A 69 -7.48 -5.29 -7.54
CA VAL A 69 -7.01 -6.19 -8.57
C VAL A 69 -5.93 -5.53 -9.41
N ARG A 70 -4.94 -6.32 -9.81
CA ARG A 70 -3.90 -5.94 -10.77
C ARG A 70 -4.04 -6.79 -12.03
N PHE A 71 -4.30 -6.13 -13.14
CA PHE A 71 -4.28 -6.71 -14.48
C PHE A 71 -2.85 -6.67 -15.03
N ILE A 72 -2.38 -7.78 -15.58
CA ILE A 72 -1.03 -7.94 -16.10
C ILE A 72 -1.11 -8.37 -17.56
N GLY A 73 -0.74 -7.48 -18.47
CA GLY A 73 -0.53 -7.75 -19.89
C GLY A 73 0.96 -7.75 -20.25
N GLU A 74 1.26 -7.97 -21.53
CA GLU A 74 2.63 -8.02 -22.03
C GLU A 74 3.34 -6.66 -22.03
N ARG A 75 2.58 -5.58 -22.26
CA ARG A 75 3.10 -4.19 -22.31
C ARG A 75 2.41 -3.22 -21.34
N LEU A 76 1.31 -3.65 -20.72
CA LEU A 76 0.50 -2.83 -19.82
C LEU A 76 0.21 -3.61 -18.54
N SER A 77 0.45 -2.99 -17.39
CA SER A 77 -0.07 -3.44 -16.09
C SER A 77 -0.96 -2.33 -15.54
N ALA A 78 -2.11 -2.68 -14.96
CA ALA A 78 -3.03 -1.71 -14.38
C ALA A 78 -3.63 -2.24 -13.06
N ASP A 79 -3.75 -1.36 -12.08
CA ASP A 79 -4.31 -1.65 -10.77
C ASP A 79 -5.60 -0.86 -10.59
N LEU A 80 -6.62 -1.54 -10.07
CA LEU A 80 -7.86 -0.94 -9.61
C LEU A 80 -8.11 -1.42 -8.19
N ALA A 81 -8.07 -0.51 -7.23
CA ALA A 81 -8.29 -0.80 -5.82
C ALA A 81 -9.26 0.18 -5.18
N LEU A 82 -9.81 -0.23 -4.05
CA LEU A 82 -10.50 0.65 -3.11
C LEU A 82 -9.62 0.79 -1.88
N ALA A 83 -9.48 2.03 -1.41
CA ALA A 83 -8.84 2.33 -0.14
C ALA A 83 -9.84 3.01 0.78
N VAL A 84 -9.77 2.67 2.06
CA VAL A 84 -10.65 3.17 3.12
C VAL A 84 -9.76 3.67 4.25
N PRO A 85 -9.88 4.94 4.67
CA PRO A 85 -9.24 5.39 5.89
C PRO A 85 -9.91 4.72 7.09
N VAL A 86 -9.11 4.24 8.03
CA VAL A 86 -9.59 3.75 9.33
C VAL A 86 -9.24 4.79 10.39
N GLY A 87 -10.10 4.93 11.40
CA GLY A 87 -9.92 5.90 12.49
C GLY A 87 -10.68 7.22 12.34
N LEU A 88 -11.21 7.55 11.16
CA LEU A 88 -11.96 8.79 10.93
C LEU A 88 -13.41 8.78 11.45
N GLY A 89 -13.89 7.65 11.99
CA GLY A 89 -15.29 7.51 12.47
C GLY A 89 -16.34 7.38 11.36
N GLU A 90 -15.94 7.48 10.09
CA GLU A 90 -16.78 7.30 8.90
C GLU A 90 -16.11 6.32 7.93
N VAL A 91 -16.92 5.53 7.21
CA VAL A 91 -16.43 4.63 6.16
C VAL A 91 -16.59 5.30 4.81
N ILE A 92 -15.48 5.82 4.27
CA ILE A 92 -15.41 6.40 2.93
C ILE A 92 -14.44 5.58 2.09
N ALA A 93 -14.92 4.98 1.00
CA ALA A 93 -14.07 4.28 0.05
C ALA A 93 -13.71 5.20 -1.11
N PHE A 94 -12.42 5.31 -1.42
CA PHE A 94 -11.93 6.04 -2.59
C PHE A 94 -11.25 5.09 -3.59
N PRO A 95 -11.46 5.32 -4.90
CA PRO A 95 -10.81 4.52 -5.92
C PRO A 95 -9.33 4.88 -6.02
N VAL A 96 -8.49 3.86 -6.14
CA VAL A 96 -7.07 3.96 -6.46
C VAL A 96 -6.86 3.29 -7.80
N VAL A 97 -6.31 4.06 -8.75
CA VAL A 97 -6.01 3.58 -10.10
C VAL A 97 -4.54 3.84 -10.37
N ASN A 98 -3.83 2.80 -10.80
CA ASN A 98 -2.43 2.88 -11.21
C ASN A 98 -2.25 2.13 -12.53
N PHE A 99 -1.30 2.55 -13.35
CA PHE A 99 -0.91 1.79 -14.53
C PHE A 99 0.54 2.04 -14.90
N VAL A 100 1.15 1.03 -15.51
CA VAL A 100 2.51 1.06 -16.03
C VAL A 100 2.48 0.51 -17.44
N TYR A 101 3.09 1.25 -18.38
CA TYR A 101 3.19 0.86 -19.78
C TYR A 101 4.66 0.86 -20.22
N VAL A 102 5.04 -0.14 -21.01
CA VAL A 102 6.38 -0.27 -21.60
C VAL A 102 6.27 -0.14 -23.11
N PHE A 103 7.05 0.79 -23.67
CA PHE A 103 7.09 1.12 -25.10
C PHE A 103 7.96 0.16 -25.90
#